data_AF-A0A090W053-F1
#
_entry.id   AF-A0A090W053-F1
#
_cell.length_a   1.000
_cell.length_b   1.000
_cell.length_c   1.000
_cell.angle_alpha   90.00
_cell.angle_beta   90.00
_cell.angle_gamma   90.00
#
_symmetry.space_group_name_H-M   'P 1'
#
loop_
_entity.id
_entity.type
_entity.pdbx_description
1 polymer ?
#
loop_
_entity_poly.entity_id
_entity_poly.type
_entity_poly.pdbx_seq_one_letter_code
_entity_poly.pdbx_strand_id
1 'polypeptide(L)'
;MLDVNYCLDPKEVETILKLTAVKIDTLPQNIQYYGKLGAGKLDAYEAVKMAKDMADTYGTVEVKDRILYRWFYKLETAPYEIKMINNDVTGNARLKFKARNNIEILSGDYYPNTGGYIDLSINETLALDCPPPPFNTSKQINNKVYNDNNEVLGASSFSIYPNPTSGLLNISCKDEIKKIIISDITGKTIYSKSNVDLKESTINISKFQSGIYVVSVETNSGETKNIKIVKD
;
A
#
# COMPACT_ATOMS: atom_id res chain seq x y z
N MET A 1 4.47 3.71 -8.82
CA MET A 1 4.13 4.84 -7.93
C MET A 1 5.06 4.87 -6.73
N LEU A 2 5.00 3.89 -5.82
CA LEU A 2 5.86 3.89 -4.62
C LEU A 2 7.37 3.87 -4.90
N ASP A 3 7.77 3.33 -6.06
CA ASP A 3 9.16 3.35 -6.52
C ASP A 3 9.64 4.76 -6.91
N VAL A 4 8.74 5.58 -7.49
CA VAL A 4 9.07 6.96 -7.91
C VAL A 4 8.76 8.00 -6.84
N ASN A 5 7.93 7.65 -5.86
CA ASN A 5 7.61 8.49 -4.71
C ASN A 5 7.21 7.60 -3.52
N TYR A 6 8.19 7.37 -2.64
CA TYR A 6 8.07 6.48 -1.48
C TYR A 6 7.33 7.12 -0.30
N CYS A 7 7.09 8.44 -0.33
CA CYS A 7 6.41 9.16 0.76
C CYS A 7 4.89 9.12 0.68
N LEU A 8 4.35 8.64 -0.43
CA LEU A 8 2.91 8.57 -0.61
C LEU A 8 2.29 7.70 0.48
N ASP A 9 1.42 8.31 1.27
CA ASP A 9 0.61 7.55 2.21
C ASP A 9 -0.47 6.75 1.45
N PRO A 10 -1.05 5.70 2.06
CA PRO A 10 -2.05 4.86 1.39
C PRO A 10 -3.25 5.64 0.83
N LYS A 11 -3.60 6.77 1.44
CA LYS A 11 -4.72 7.62 1.02
C LYS A 11 -4.35 8.47 -0.20
N GLU A 12 -3.12 8.93 -0.29
CA GLU A 12 -2.61 9.60 -1.49
C GLU A 12 -2.45 8.63 -2.65
N VAL A 13 -1.97 7.41 -2.39
CA VAL A 13 -1.97 6.31 -3.38
C VAL A 13 -3.37 6.09 -3.93
N GLU A 14 -4.38 5.94 -3.07
CA GLU A 14 -5.78 5.81 -3.50
C GLU A 14 -6.26 7.03 -4.28
N THR A 15 -5.85 8.24 -3.87
CA THR A 15 -6.20 9.49 -4.54
C THR A 15 -5.65 9.54 -5.95
N ILE A 16 -4.35 9.26 -6.13
CA ILE A 16 -3.69 9.22 -7.43
C ILE A 16 -4.39 8.22 -8.34
N LEU A 17 -4.65 7.00 -7.87
CA LEU A 17 -5.34 5.97 -8.64
C LEU A 17 -6.72 6.42 -9.12
N LYS A 18 -7.46 7.17 -8.29
CA LYS A 18 -8.79 7.70 -8.66
C LYS A 18 -8.72 8.90 -9.59
N LEU A 19 -7.77 9.82 -9.35
CA LEU A 19 -7.61 11.03 -10.13
C LEU A 19 -6.94 10.78 -11.49
N THR A 20 -6.38 9.61 -11.72
CA THR A 20 -5.75 9.23 -13.00
C THR A 20 -6.55 8.18 -13.78
N ALA A 21 -7.54 7.54 -13.17
CA ALA A 21 -8.38 6.56 -13.82
C ALA A 21 -9.11 7.12 -15.07
N VAL A 22 -9.21 6.27 -16.09
CA VAL A 22 -9.97 6.56 -17.31
C VAL A 22 -11.43 6.20 -17.08
N LYS A 23 -12.33 7.17 -17.24
CA LYS A 23 -13.78 6.91 -17.20
C LYS A 23 -14.17 6.00 -18.35
N ILE A 24 -14.82 4.90 -17.99
CA ILE A 24 -15.32 3.89 -18.94
C ILE A 24 -16.83 3.70 -18.83
N ASP A 25 -17.48 4.38 -17.90
CA ASP A 25 -18.93 4.36 -17.70
C ASP A 25 -19.68 5.28 -18.68
N THR A 26 -18.95 6.12 -19.42
CA THR A 26 -19.45 6.90 -20.55
C THR A 26 -19.46 6.13 -21.88
N LEU A 27 -18.89 4.93 -21.92
CA LEU A 27 -18.91 4.08 -23.12
C LEU A 27 -20.32 3.52 -23.36
N PRO A 28 -20.81 3.44 -24.61
CA PRO A 28 -22.17 2.97 -24.92
C PRO A 28 -22.51 1.61 -24.29
N GLN A 29 -21.53 0.71 -24.22
CA GLN A 29 -21.68 -0.64 -23.68
C GLN A 29 -21.81 -0.65 -22.14
N ASN A 30 -21.29 0.38 -21.48
CA ASN A 30 -21.19 0.48 -20.04
C ASN A 30 -22.21 1.45 -19.43
N ILE A 31 -23.09 2.04 -20.24
CA ILE A 31 -24.03 3.09 -19.78
C ILE A 31 -24.96 2.60 -18.66
N GLN A 32 -25.32 1.31 -18.67
CA GLN A 32 -26.10 0.65 -17.62
C GLN A 32 -25.38 0.59 -16.25
N TYR A 33 -24.06 0.76 -16.25
CA TYR A 33 -23.19 0.79 -15.08
C TYR A 33 -22.73 2.20 -14.71
N TYR A 34 -23.39 3.24 -15.22
CA TYR A 34 -23.09 4.62 -14.87
C TYR A 34 -22.97 4.82 -13.35
N GLY A 35 -21.84 5.35 -12.88
CA GLY A 35 -21.54 5.54 -11.46
C GLY A 35 -21.27 4.25 -10.65
N LYS A 36 -21.36 3.06 -11.25
CA LYS A 36 -21.13 1.75 -10.59
C LYS A 36 -19.73 1.18 -10.84
N LEU A 37 -18.93 1.79 -11.72
CA LEU A 37 -17.59 1.31 -12.10
C LEU A 37 -16.45 1.95 -11.30
N GLY A 38 -16.75 2.50 -10.12
CA GLY A 38 -15.76 3.18 -9.30
C GLY A 38 -15.23 4.44 -9.98
N ALA A 39 -13.91 4.66 -9.93
CA ALA A 39 -13.29 5.84 -10.53
C ALA A 39 -13.02 5.65 -12.03
N GLY A 40 -13.23 4.43 -12.54
CA GLY A 40 -12.92 4.04 -13.91
C GLY A 40 -11.82 2.98 -13.98
N LYS A 41 -11.33 2.76 -15.20
CA LYS A 41 -10.23 1.85 -15.51
C LYS A 41 -8.91 2.45 -15.02
N LEU A 42 -8.08 1.63 -14.37
CA LEU A 42 -6.74 2.02 -13.97
C LEU A 42 -5.92 2.50 -15.18
N ASP A 43 -5.28 3.64 -15.03
CA ASP A 43 -4.22 4.12 -15.92
C ASP A 43 -2.89 4.13 -15.16
N ALA A 44 -2.12 3.05 -15.32
CA ALA A 44 -0.87 2.90 -14.58
C ALA A 44 0.19 3.94 -14.98
N TYR A 45 0.17 4.39 -16.23
CA TYR A 45 1.11 5.40 -16.73
C TYR A 45 0.82 6.74 -16.07
N GLU A 46 -0.42 7.22 -16.16
CA GLU A 46 -0.81 8.50 -15.54
C GLU A 46 -0.65 8.47 -14.01
N ALA A 47 -0.96 7.34 -13.37
CA ALA A 47 -0.74 7.16 -11.93
C ALA A 47 0.75 7.27 -11.53
N VAL A 48 1.65 6.63 -12.29
CA VAL A 48 3.10 6.72 -12.05
C VAL A 48 3.62 8.13 -12.35
N LYS A 49 3.15 8.75 -13.44
CA LYS A 49 3.51 10.11 -13.81
C LYS A 49 3.11 11.11 -12.73
N MET A 50 1.87 11.07 -12.25
CA MET A 50 1.40 11.94 -11.17
C MET A 50 2.20 11.74 -9.87
N ALA A 51 2.51 10.50 -9.49
CA ALA A 51 3.36 10.22 -8.33
C ALA A 51 4.77 10.82 -8.47
N LYS A 52 5.36 10.72 -9.66
CA LYS A 52 6.66 11.33 -10.00
C LYS A 52 6.58 12.86 -9.94
N ASP A 53 5.56 13.46 -10.55
CA ASP A 53 5.37 14.91 -10.58
C ASP A 53 5.16 15.49 -9.16
N MET A 54 4.52 14.73 -8.26
CA MET A 54 4.42 15.10 -6.83
C MET A 54 5.78 15.13 -6.12
N ALA A 55 6.72 14.26 -6.50
CA ALA A 55 8.05 14.19 -5.90
C ALA A 55 9.08 15.14 -6.55
N ASP A 56 8.75 15.71 -7.72
CA ASP A 56 9.67 16.56 -8.47
C ASP A 56 9.80 17.94 -7.82
N THR A 57 11.04 18.45 -7.76
CA THR A 57 11.39 19.77 -7.22
C THR A 57 10.54 20.88 -7.80
N TYR A 58 10.21 20.81 -9.09
CA TYR A 58 9.40 21.79 -9.80
C TYR A 58 8.23 21.16 -10.57
N GLY A 59 7.75 19.99 -10.13
CA GLY A 59 6.72 19.23 -10.82
C GLY A 59 5.32 19.85 -10.74
N THR A 60 4.57 19.72 -11.84
CA THR A 60 3.17 20.14 -11.89
C THR A 60 2.25 18.93 -11.89
N VAL A 61 1.40 18.82 -10.87
CA VAL A 61 0.34 17.82 -10.80
C VAL A 61 -0.91 18.36 -11.46
N GLU A 62 -1.33 17.72 -12.56
CA GLU A 62 -2.60 18.05 -13.22
C GLU A 62 -3.74 17.17 -12.70
N VAL A 63 -4.78 17.81 -12.18
CA VAL A 63 -6.07 17.16 -11.89
C VAL A 63 -7.05 17.66 -12.92
N LYS A 64 -7.41 16.82 -13.90
CA LYS A 64 -8.25 17.24 -15.03
C LYS A 64 -9.34 16.28 -15.44
N ASP A 65 -10.41 16.85 -15.98
CA ASP A 65 -11.54 16.13 -16.58
C ASP A 65 -12.22 15.15 -15.59
N ARG A 66 -12.36 15.58 -14.32
CA ARG A 66 -12.91 14.75 -13.25
C ARG A 66 -14.31 15.17 -12.82
N ILE A 67 -15.12 14.18 -12.45
CA ILE A 67 -16.36 14.39 -11.69
C ILE A 67 -16.10 13.78 -10.32
N LEU A 68 -16.04 14.60 -9.29
CA LEU A 68 -15.65 14.26 -7.93
C LEU A 68 -16.85 14.56 -7.02
N TYR A 69 -17.63 13.53 -6.66
CA TYR A 69 -18.88 13.72 -5.90
C TYR A 69 -18.97 12.97 -4.57
N ARG A 70 -18.05 12.03 -4.29
CA ARG A 70 -18.19 11.07 -3.17
C ARG A 70 -17.00 10.96 -2.22
N TRP A 71 -15.79 10.93 -2.76
CA TRP A 71 -14.63 10.47 -2.00
C TRP A 71 -13.86 11.59 -1.34
N PHE A 72 -13.02 11.20 -0.39
CA PHE A 72 -11.93 12.03 0.09
C PHE A 72 -10.72 11.85 -0.83
N TYR A 73 -10.21 12.96 -1.35
CA TYR A 73 -9.02 13.09 -2.18
C TYR A 73 -7.99 13.91 -1.41
N LYS A 74 -6.80 13.35 -1.25
CA LYS A 74 -5.71 13.92 -0.47
C LYS A 74 -4.45 13.95 -1.32
N LEU A 75 -3.82 15.12 -1.42
CA LEU A 75 -2.50 15.33 -2.00
C LEU A 75 -1.75 16.28 -1.05
N GLU A 76 -0.93 15.74 -0.16
CA GLU A 76 -0.20 16.50 0.87
C GLU A 76 1.31 16.20 0.91
N THR A 77 1.79 15.19 0.18
CA THR A 77 3.22 14.89 -0.05
C THR A 77 3.83 15.88 -1.05
N ALA A 78 3.74 17.16 -0.70
CA ALA A 78 4.54 18.27 -1.21
C ALA A 78 4.64 18.48 -2.75
N PRO A 79 3.57 18.29 -3.56
CA PRO A 79 3.64 18.68 -4.97
C PRO A 79 4.07 20.14 -5.10
N TYR A 80 4.92 20.45 -6.07
CA TYR A 80 5.38 21.83 -6.26
C TYR A 80 4.20 22.71 -6.71
N GLU A 81 3.52 22.29 -7.77
CA GLU A 81 2.32 22.95 -8.29
C GLU A 81 1.18 21.96 -8.49
N ILE A 82 -0.05 22.44 -8.30
CA ILE A 82 -1.27 21.70 -8.68
C ILE A 82 -2.08 22.56 -9.64
N LYS A 83 -2.43 22.01 -10.80
CA LYS A 83 -3.33 22.64 -11.77
C LYS A 83 -4.61 21.83 -11.88
N MET A 84 -5.73 22.51 -11.68
CA MET A 84 -7.06 21.90 -11.69
C MET A 84 -7.85 22.41 -12.89
N ILE A 85 -8.16 21.52 -13.84
CA ILE A 85 -8.73 21.88 -15.15
C ILE A 85 -10.00 21.06 -15.41
N ASN A 86 -11.10 21.71 -15.71
CA ASN A 86 -12.36 21.06 -16.11
C ASN A 86 -12.81 19.96 -15.14
N ASN A 87 -12.82 20.27 -13.83
CA ASN A 87 -13.35 19.34 -12.83
C ASN A 87 -14.70 19.82 -12.30
N ASP A 88 -15.60 18.88 -12.07
CA ASP A 88 -16.87 19.08 -11.39
C ASP A 88 -16.78 18.45 -9.99
N VAL A 89 -16.72 19.28 -8.96
CA VAL A 89 -16.62 18.90 -7.55
C VAL A 89 -17.91 19.24 -6.83
N THR A 90 -18.70 18.21 -6.53
CA THR A 90 -20.05 18.32 -5.98
C THR A 90 -20.27 17.31 -4.85
N GLY A 91 -21.51 17.19 -4.37
CA GLY A 91 -21.89 16.13 -3.42
C GLY A 91 -21.11 16.21 -2.11
N ASN A 92 -20.72 15.07 -1.56
CA ASN A 92 -19.92 15.00 -0.33
C ASN A 92 -18.43 14.77 -0.61
N ALA A 93 -17.94 15.17 -1.79
CA ALA A 93 -16.52 15.11 -2.10
C ALA A 93 -15.72 16.01 -1.16
N ARG A 94 -14.55 15.51 -0.73
CA ARG A 94 -13.62 16.23 0.14
C ARG A 94 -12.29 16.31 -0.57
N LEU A 95 -11.81 17.50 -0.85
CA LEU A 95 -10.48 17.72 -1.41
C LEU A 95 -9.62 18.35 -0.33
N LYS A 96 -8.46 17.75 -0.07
CA LYS A 96 -7.43 18.34 0.78
C LYS A 96 -6.11 18.30 0.03
N PHE A 97 -5.82 19.39 -0.68
CA PHE A 97 -4.64 19.52 -1.51
C PHE A 97 -3.72 20.58 -0.93
N LYS A 98 -2.44 20.24 -0.89
CA LYS A 98 -1.39 21.12 -0.42
C LYS A 98 -0.25 21.12 -1.42
N ALA A 99 0.24 22.29 -1.78
CA ALA A 99 1.37 22.45 -2.69
C ALA A 99 2.45 23.33 -2.07
N ARG A 100 3.68 23.26 -2.60
CA ARG A 100 4.79 24.08 -2.13
C ARG A 100 4.78 25.48 -2.72
N ASN A 101 4.34 25.65 -3.97
CA ASN A 101 4.40 26.92 -4.68
C ASN A 101 3.02 27.46 -5.06
N ASN A 102 2.24 26.69 -5.83
CA ASN A 102 0.98 27.20 -6.40
C ASN A 102 -0.10 26.12 -6.51
N ILE A 103 -1.36 26.53 -6.32
CA ILE A 103 -2.55 25.74 -6.66
C ILE A 103 -3.45 26.63 -7.51
N GLU A 104 -3.67 26.22 -8.74
CA GLU A 104 -4.43 26.98 -9.72
C GLU A 104 -5.69 26.22 -10.13
N ILE A 105 -6.86 26.86 -9.99
CA ILE A 105 -8.12 26.37 -10.54
C ILE A 105 -8.36 27.12 -11.85
N LEU A 106 -8.15 26.43 -12.97
CA LEU A 106 -8.27 27.00 -14.31
C LEU A 106 -9.69 26.93 -14.85
N SER A 107 -10.41 25.84 -14.56
CA SER A 107 -11.80 25.66 -14.99
C SER A 107 -12.52 24.55 -14.21
N GLY A 108 -13.85 24.59 -14.28
CA GLY A 108 -14.73 23.61 -13.64
C GLY A 108 -15.62 24.22 -12.54
N ASP A 109 -16.48 23.39 -11.97
CA ASP A 109 -17.43 23.75 -10.92
C ASP A 109 -16.98 23.18 -9.59
N TYR A 110 -16.92 24.01 -8.54
CA TYR A 110 -16.36 23.63 -7.24
C TYR A 110 -17.31 24.01 -6.10
N TYR A 111 -18.41 23.27 -6.00
CA TYR A 111 -19.50 23.52 -5.04
C TYR A 111 -19.90 22.22 -4.33
N PRO A 112 -19.09 21.73 -3.37
CA PRO A 112 -19.48 20.58 -2.57
C PRO A 112 -20.71 20.91 -1.72
N ASN A 113 -21.60 19.93 -1.56
CA ASN A 113 -22.78 19.98 -0.71
C ASN A 113 -22.42 19.63 0.75
N THR A 114 -23.44 19.56 1.62
CA THR A 114 -23.28 19.25 3.05
C THR A 114 -22.40 18.01 3.30
N GLY A 115 -21.31 18.21 4.04
CA GLY A 115 -20.32 17.17 4.39
C GLY A 115 -19.14 17.06 3.42
N GLY A 116 -19.20 17.71 2.26
CA GLY A 116 -18.05 17.94 1.38
C GLY A 116 -17.32 19.24 1.71
N TYR A 117 -16.06 19.34 1.29
CA TYR A 117 -15.26 20.56 1.43
C TYR A 117 -14.10 20.57 0.43
N ILE A 118 -13.56 21.76 0.19
CA ILE A 118 -12.33 21.97 -0.57
C ILE A 118 -11.37 22.74 0.32
N ASP A 119 -10.27 22.10 0.68
CA ASP A 119 -9.18 22.64 1.49
C ASP A 119 -7.92 22.68 0.60
N LEU A 120 -7.56 23.88 0.16
CA LEU A 120 -6.38 24.15 -0.66
C LEU A 120 -5.43 25.02 0.15
N SER A 121 -4.18 24.59 0.29
CA SER A 121 -3.18 25.35 1.05
C SER A 121 -1.81 25.33 0.39
N ILE A 122 -1.07 26.43 0.54
CA ILE A 122 0.34 26.49 0.20
C ILE A 122 1.17 26.28 1.46
N ASN A 123 2.19 25.43 1.37
CA ASN A 123 3.20 25.27 2.41
C ASN A 123 4.57 25.05 1.76
N GLU A 124 5.31 26.15 1.64
CA GLU A 124 6.67 26.19 1.07
C GLU A 124 7.69 25.34 1.86
N THR A 125 7.42 25.07 3.13
CA THR A 125 8.33 24.34 4.04
C THR A 125 8.14 22.82 4.03
N LEU A 126 7.25 22.29 3.17
CA LEU A 126 7.09 20.84 3.04
C LEU A 126 8.39 20.20 2.57
N ALA A 127 8.84 19.20 3.32
CA ALA A 127 10.04 18.45 2.98
C ALA A 127 9.87 17.73 1.62
N LEU A 128 10.79 18.01 0.71
CA LEU A 128 11.02 17.26 -0.53
C LEU A 128 11.66 15.90 -0.26
N ASP A 129 12.53 15.87 0.75
CA ASP A 129 13.32 14.70 1.07
C ASP A 129 12.44 13.66 1.74
N CYS A 130 12.05 12.67 0.95
CA CYS A 130 11.59 11.41 1.47
C CYS A 130 12.81 10.50 1.61
N PRO A 131 13.34 10.21 2.81
CA PRO A 131 14.30 9.13 2.90
C PRO A 131 13.57 7.85 2.44
N PRO A 132 14.12 7.08 1.49
CA PRO A 132 13.54 5.80 1.16
C PRO A 132 13.39 5.00 2.46
N PRO A 133 12.29 4.25 2.65
CA PRO A 133 12.15 3.41 3.82
C PRO A 133 13.44 2.59 3.97
N PRO A 134 13.99 2.46 5.18
CA PRO A 134 15.27 1.81 5.38
C PRO A 134 15.25 0.50 4.61
N PHE A 135 16.25 0.32 3.73
CA PHE A 135 16.42 -0.96 3.05
C PHE A 135 16.45 -2.02 4.15
N ASN A 136 15.41 -2.83 4.22
CA ASN A 136 15.49 -4.07 4.97
C ASN A 136 16.51 -4.92 4.23
N THR A 137 17.78 -4.82 4.66
CA THR A 137 18.87 -5.72 4.27
C THR A 137 18.58 -7.19 4.64
N SER A 138 17.42 -7.48 5.22
CA SER A 138 16.90 -8.84 5.44
C SER A 138 16.14 -9.44 4.25
N LYS A 139 15.91 -8.71 3.15
CA LYS A 139 15.65 -9.36 1.85
C LYS A 139 16.95 -9.51 1.09
N GLN A 140 17.68 -10.59 1.40
CA GLN A 140 18.60 -11.15 0.42
C GLN A 140 17.81 -11.40 -0.86
N ILE A 141 18.05 -10.55 -1.85
CA ILE A 141 17.62 -10.80 -3.22
C ILE A 141 18.53 -11.93 -3.69
N ASN A 142 18.04 -13.17 -3.61
CA ASN A 142 18.61 -14.23 -4.43
C ASN A 142 18.24 -13.88 -5.88
N ASN A 143 19.04 -13.04 -6.51
CA ASN A 143 19.05 -12.89 -7.95
C ASN A 143 19.36 -14.29 -8.50
N LYS A 144 18.31 -15.03 -8.87
CA LYS A 144 18.43 -16.13 -9.82
C LYS A 144 18.78 -15.49 -11.15
N VAL A 145 20.06 -15.21 -11.33
CA VAL A 145 20.66 -15.17 -12.65
C VAL A 145 20.44 -16.58 -13.21
N TYR A 146 19.51 -16.72 -14.15
CA TYR A 146 19.47 -17.92 -14.98
C TYR A 146 20.60 -17.78 -16.00
N ASN A 147 21.82 -18.08 -15.55
CA ASN A 147 22.85 -18.52 -16.46
C ASN A 147 22.67 -20.03 -16.59
N ASP A 148 22.35 -20.45 -17.80
CA ASP A 148 22.59 -21.81 -18.27
C ASP A 148 24.10 -22.08 -18.11
N ASN A 149 24.46 -22.55 -16.92
CA ASN A 149 25.67 -23.23 -16.48
C ASN A 149 25.70 -23.19 -14.94
N ASN A 150 25.16 -24.25 -14.33
CA ASN A 150 25.39 -24.73 -12.97
C ASN A 150 25.84 -23.70 -11.92
N GLU A 151 24.88 -23.01 -11.29
CA GLU A 151 24.93 -22.60 -9.87
C GLU A 151 23.68 -21.76 -9.53
N VAL A 152 22.65 -22.34 -8.91
CA VAL A 152 21.75 -21.55 -8.04
C VAL A 152 21.02 -22.48 -7.08
N LEU A 153 21.01 -22.15 -5.78
CA LEU A 153 19.81 -22.03 -4.94
C LEU A 153 20.22 -21.50 -3.56
N GLY A 154 20.23 -20.17 -3.40
CA GLY A 154 20.22 -19.55 -2.08
C GLY A 154 18.97 -19.98 -1.32
N ALA A 155 19.14 -20.86 -0.33
CA ALA A 155 18.07 -21.36 0.50
C ALA A 155 17.57 -20.25 1.44
N SER A 156 16.26 -20.02 1.45
CA SER A 156 15.60 -19.16 2.44
C SER A 156 15.79 -19.78 3.83
N SER A 157 16.32 -19.02 4.78
CA SER A 157 16.69 -19.48 6.14
C SER A 157 15.51 -19.79 7.06
N PHE A 158 14.27 -19.60 6.61
CA PHE A 158 13.06 -19.71 7.43
C PHE A 158 11.82 -19.92 6.56
N SER A 159 11.00 -20.92 6.88
CA SER A 159 9.75 -21.23 6.18
C SER A 159 8.61 -21.58 7.14
N ILE A 160 7.39 -21.15 6.79
CA ILE A 160 6.15 -21.49 7.50
C ILE A 160 5.12 -21.92 6.46
N TYR A 161 4.53 -23.12 6.63
CA TYR A 161 3.59 -23.69 5.66
C TYR A 161 2.67 -24.75 6.29
N PRO A 162 1.51 -25.02 5.67
CA PRO A 162 0.91 -24.26 4.58
C PRO A 162 0.36 -22.91 5.06
N ASN A 163 0.22 -21.96 4.12
CA ASN A 163 -0.49 -20.69 4.34
C ASN A 163 -1.25 -20.36 3.04
N PRO A 164 -2.60 -20.39 3.01
CA PRO A 164 -3.52 -20.66 4.13
C PRO A 164 -3.39 -22.06 4.74
N THR A 165 -3.85 -22.26 5.98
CA THR A 165 -3.83 -23.55 6.68
C THR A 165 -5.21 -23.92 7.21
N SER A 166 -5.54 -25.22 7.21
CA SER A 166 -6.74 -25.76 7.84
C SER A 166 -6.55 -26.09 9.33
N GLY A 167 -5.32 -26.01 9.85
CA GLY A 167 -5.06 -26.23 11.28
C GLY A 167 -3.68 -26.73 11.68
N LEU A 168 -2.93 -27.40 10.79
CA LEU A 168 -1.55 -27.79 11.08
C LEU A 168 -0.59 -26.79 10.42
N LEU A 169 0.33 -26.25 11.21
CA LEU A 169 1.32 -25.27 10.76
C LEU A 169 2.72 -25.80 11.04
N ASN A 170 3.51 -25.99 10.00
CA ASN A 170 4.91 -26.37 10.09
C ASN A 170 5.78 -25.12 10.01
N ILE A 171 6.75 -25.04 10.91
CA ILE A 171 7.74 -23.96 11.00
C ILE A 171 9.11 -24.62 10.90
N SER A 172 9.92 -24.19 9.94
CA SER A 172 11.29 -24.69 9.72
C SER A 172 12.27 -23.52 9.63
N CYS A 173 13.37 -23.59 10.36
CA CYS A 173 14.39 -22.56 10.52
C CYS A 173 15.78 -23.16 10.34
N LYS A 174 16.73 -22.37 9.82
CA LYS A 174 18.14 -22.79 9.75
C LYS A 174 18.76 -22.92 11.15
N ASP A 175 18.42 -21.99 12.02
CA ASP A 175 18.83 -21.94 13.43
C ASP A 175 17.75 -22.56 14.34
N GLU A 176 18.16 -22.97 15.54
CA GLU A 176 17.25 -23.53 16.53
C GLU A 176 16.23 -22.49 17.01
N ILE A 177 14.97 -22.93 17.08
CA ILE A 177 13.87 -22.10 17.54
C ILE A 177 13.93 -22.03 19.06
N LYS A 178 14.01 -20.81 19.60
CA LYS A 178 13.94 -20.54 21.04
C LYS A 178 12.50 -20.42 21.51
N LYS A 179 11.68 -19.66 20.77
CA LYS A 179 10.32 -19.32 21.17
C LYS A 179 9.41 -19.10 19.97
N ILE A 180 8.16 -19.53 20.10
CA ILE A 180 7.09 -19.30 19.14
C ILE A 180 5.92 -18.65 19.86
N ILE A 181 5.38 -17.58 19.31
CA ILE A 181 4.21 -16.86 19.80
C ILE A 181 3.23 -16.72 18.64
N ILE A 182 1.96 -17.01 18.86
CA ILE A 182 0.89 -16.71 17.90
C ILE A 182 -0.03 -15.71 18.56
N SER A 183 -0.30 -14.61 17.86
CA SER A 183 -1.23 -13.57 18.28
C SER A 183 -2.32 -13.36 17.24
N ASP A 184 -3.51 -12.99 17.70
CA ASP A 184 -4.60 -12.55 16.83
C ASP A 184 -4.34 -11.14 16.25
N ILE A 185 -5.26 -10.65 15.41
CA ILE A 185 -5.14 -9.33 14.78
C ILE A 185 -5.18 -8.15 15.78
N THR A 186 -5.69 -8.38 16.99
CA THR A 186 -5.71 -7.38 18.07
C THR A 186 -4.39 -7.34 18.85
N GLY A 187 -3.46 -8.26 18.55
CA GLY A 187 -2.18 -8.40 19.23
C GLY A 187 -2.25 -9.29 20.48
N LYS A 188 -3.42 -9.84 20.82
CA LYS A 188 -3.57 -10.76 21.95
C LYS A 188 -2.87 -12.08 21.63
N THR A 189 -1.95 -12.48 22.49
CA THR A 189 -1.29 -13.79 22.41
C THR A 189 -2.28 -14.90 22.72
N ILE A 190 -2.47 -15.81 21.77
CA ILE A 190 -3.37 -16.96 21.88
C ILE A 190 -2.61 -18.28 22.03
N TYR A 191 -1.31 -18.28 21.71
CA TYR A 191 -0.43 -19.42 21.91
C TYR A 191 1.00 -18.97 22.13
N SER A 192 1.70 -19.65 23.04
CA SER A 192 3.14 -19.46 23.23
C SER A 192 3.80 -20.79 23.58
N LYS A 193 4.95 -21.05 22.96
CA LYS A 193 5.81 -22.19 23.26
C LYS A 193 7.26 -21.70 23.30
N SER A 194 7.93 -21.89 24.44
CA SER A 194 9.34 -21.54 24.65
C SER A 194 10.18 -22.81 24.79
N ASN A 195 11.51 -22.67 24.69
CA ASN A 195 12.50 -23.75 24.80
C ASN A 195 12.21 -24.88 23.82
N VAL A 196 12.03 -24.51 22.54
CA VAL A 196 11.76 -25.50 21.49
C VAL A 196 13.04 -26.23 21.13
N ASP A 197 14.17 -25.52 21.00
CA ASP A 197 15.52 -26.02 20.72
C ASP A 197 15.59 -27.00 19.54
N LEU A 198 14.69 -26.81 18.58
CA LEU A 198 14.59 -27.58 17.35
C LEU A 198 14.57 -26.62 16.17
N LYS A 199 15.11 -27.09 15.05
CA LYS A 199 15.06 -26.39 13.77
C LYS A 199 13.68 -26.45 13.12
N GLU A 200 12.87 -27.44 13.51
CA GLU A 200 11.52 -27.65 12.99
C GLU A 200 10.51 -27.84 14.13
N SER A 201 9.32 -27.28 13.95
CA SER A 201 8.24 -27.38 14.92
C SER A 201 6.89 -27.36 14.22
N THR A 202 6.04 -28.33 14.55
CA THR A 202 4.65 -28.38 14.10
C THR A 202 3.74 -27.88 15.20
N ILE A 203 2.86 -26.94 14.87
CA ILE A 203 1.85 -26.38 15.76
C ILE A 203 0.47 -26.73 15.23
N ASN A 204 -0.37 -27.25 16.12
CA ASN A 204 -1.77 -27.49 15.84
C ASN A 204 -2.62 -26.31 16.29
N ILE A 205 -3.09 -25.52 15.32
CA ILE A 205 -4.01 -24.40 15.45
C ILE A 205 -5.42 -24.74 14.94
N SER A 206 -5.77 -26.02 14.80
CA SER A 206 -7.09 -26.45 14.29
C SER A 206 -8.26 -25.96 15.14
N LYS A 207 -8.00 -25.67 16.43
CA LYS A 207 -9.00 -25.15 17.37
C LYS A 207 -9.17 -23.62 17.31
N PHE A 208 -8.34 -22.92 16.53
CA PHE A 208 -8.44 -21.47 16.39
C PHE A 208 -9.56 -21.14 15.41
N GLN A 209 -10.21 -19.99 15.63
CA GLN A 209 -11.22 -19.50 14.69
C GLN A 209 -10.57 -19.14 13.36
N SER A 210 -11.32 -19.27 12.26
CA SER A 210 -10.89 -18.81 10.95
C SER A 210 -10.57 -17.31 10.99
N GLY A 211 -9.45 -16.91 10.41
CA GLY A 211 -8.99 -15.53 10.50
C GLY A 211 -7.50 -15.32 10.26
N ILE A 212 -7.06 -14.08 10.51
CA ILE A 212 -5.67 -13.64 10.34
C ILE A 212 -4.94 -13.72 11.67
N TYR A 213 -3.75 -14.32 11.64
CA TYR A 213 -2.87 -14.42 12.81
C TYR A 213 -1.45 -13.96 12.46
N VAL A 214 -0.70 -13.54 13.48
CA VAL A 214 0.72 -13.23 13.39
C VAL A 214 1.48 -14.28 14.19
N VAL A 215 2.39 -14.99 13.52
CA VAL A 215 3.32 -15.94 14.13
C VAL A 215 4.66 -15.24 14.29
N SER A 216 5.10 -15.08 15.54
CA SER A 216 6.42 -14.59 15.90
C SER A 216 7.30 -15.76 16.31
N VAL A 217 8.47 -15.89 15.71
CA VAL A 217 9.46 -16.92 16.02
C VAL A 217 10.78 -16.25 16.37
N GLU A 218 11.29 -16.58 17.54
CA GLU A 218 12.61 -16.16 18.06
C GLU A 218 13.55 -17.37 17.99
N THR A 219 14.74 -17.19 17.42
CA THR A 219 15.79 -18.21 17.36
C THR A 219 16.78 -18.07 18.52
N ASN A 220 17.57 -19.12 18.77
CA ASN A 220 18.66 -19.08 19.75
C ASN A 220 19.78 -18.09 19.35
N SER A 221 19.90 -17.75 18.07
CA SER A 221 20.78 -16.68 17.57
C SER A 221 20.29 -15.26 17.88
N GLY A 222 19.07 -15.11 18.43
CA GLY A 222 18.47 -13.82 18.77
C GLY A 222 17.70 -13.17 17.62
N GLU A 223 17.64 -13.79 16.45
CA GLU A 223 16.79 -13.32 15.35
C GLU A 223 15.32 -13.54 15.68
N THR A 224 14.49 -12.52 15.44
CA THR A 224 13.03 -12.61 15.57
C THR A 224 12.35 -12.33 14.24
N LYS A 225 11.45 -13.22 13.83
CA LYS A 225 10.70 -13.09 12.57
C LYS A 225 9.20 -13.19 12.80
N ASN A 226 8.48 -12.20 12.28
CA ASN A 226 7.02 -12.14 12.33
C ASN A 226 6.44 -12.46 10.95
N ILE A 227 5.54 -13.44 10.88
CA ILE A 227 4.86 -13.84 9.64
C ILE A 227 3.35 -13.81 9.84
N LYS A 228 2.65 -13.17 8.90
CA LYS A 228 1.20 -13.21 8.80
C LYS A 228 0.75 -14.52 8.15
N ILE A 229 -0.19 -15.21 8.79
CA ILE A 229 -0.84 -16.41 8.26
C ILE A 229 -2.36 -16.24 8.18
N VAL A 230 -2.99 -17.05 7.34
CA VAL A 230 -4.45 -17.16 7.19
C VAL A 230 -4.88 -18.56 7.63
N LYS A 231 -5.79 -18.64 8.59
CA LYS A 231 -6.47 -19.87 9.03
C LYS A 231 -7.85 -19.92 8.37
N ASP A 232 -8.12 -20.99 7.63
CA ASP A 232 -9.42 -21.26 7.02
C ASP A 232 -10.44 -21.80 8.02
#